data_AF-A0A3B8RY72-F1
#
_entry.id   AF-A0A3B8RY72-F1
#
_cell.length_a   1.000
_cell.length_b   1.000
_cell.length_c   1.000
_cell.angle_alpha   90.00
_cell.angle_beta   90.00
_cell.angle_gamma   90.00
#
_symmetry.space_group_name_H-M   'P 1'
#
loop_
_entity.id
_entity.type
_entity.pdbx_description
1 polymer ?
#
loop_
_entity_poly.entity_id
_entity_poly.type
_entity_poly.pdbx_seq_one_letter_code
_entity_poly.pdbx_strand_id
1 'polypeptide(L)' 'MTGTQIAYYFLCQRKLWLFLRNIDMEQNSDTVALGKFISESTYEREKHEIHISDDEDEIVLDFYDDKTKTIHEVKKSDKM' A
#
# COMPACT_ATOMS: atom_id res chain seq x y z
N MET A 1 4.07 0.71 12.67
CA MET A 1 2.79 1.34 12.27
C MET A 1 2.79 1.51 10.75
N THR A 2 1.70 1.16 10.03
CA THR A 2 1.68 1.17 8.54
C THR A 2 0.82 2.30 7.96
N GLY A 3 1.04 2.64 6.68
CA GLY A 3 0.22 3.63 5.97
C GLY A 3 -1.28 3.29 5.96
N THR A 4 -1.61 2.00 5.85
CA THR A 4 -3.01 1.51 5.94
C THR A 4 -3.63 1.81 7.30
N GLN A 5 -2.88 1.64 8.39
CA GLN A 5 -3.36 1.95 9.74
C GLN A 5 -3.66 3.44 9.89
N ILE A 6 -2.79 4.30 9.34
CA ILE A 6 -3.00 5.76 9.34
C ILE A 6 -4.24 6.12 8.52
N ALA A 7 -4.40 5.55 7.32
CA ALA A 7 -5.58 5.79 6.48
C ALA A 7 -6.88 5.37 7.19
N TYR A 8 -6.88 4.22 7.88
CA TYR A 8 -8.04 3.76 8.63
C TYR A 8 -8.33 4.62 9.86
N TYR A 9 -7.31 5.16 10.53
CA TYR A 9 -7.48 6.09 11.65
C TYR A 9 -8.29 7.32 11.24
N PHE A 10 -7.91 7.96 10.13
CA PHE A 10 -8.58 9.16 9.62
C PHE A 10 -9.96 8.86 9.01
N LEU A 11 -10.16 7.66 8.45
CA LEU A 11 -11.46 7.26 7.90
C LEU A 11 -12.47 6.91 9.01
N CYS A 12 -12.10 5.99 9.90
CA CYS A 12 -12.95 5.52 10.99
C CYS A 12 -12.12 4.72 12.02
N GLN A 13 -12.04 5.22 13.25
CA GLN A 13 -11.31 4.56 14.35
C GLN A 13 -11.77 3.12 14.60
N ARG A 14 -13.06 2.81 14.42
CA ARG A 14 -13.57 1.43 14.56
C ARG A 14 -13.05 0.50 13.46
N LYS A 15 -12.86 1.00 12.24
CA LYS A 15 -12.23 0.23 11.15
C LYS A 15 -10.79 -0.12 11.51
N LEU A 16 -10.02 0.85 12.02
CA LEU A 16 -8.67 0.60 12.52
C LEU A 16 -8.65 -0.45 13.64
N TRP A 17 -9.56 -0.34 14.62
CA TRP A 17 -9.64 -1.29 15.72
C TRP A 17 -9.93 -2.73 15.26
N LEU A 18 -10.81 -2.91 14.27
CA LEU A 18 -11.11 -4.22 13.67
C LEU A 18 -9.88 -4.77 12.92
N PHE A 19 -9.26 -3.94 12.09
CA PHE A 19 -8.06 -4.29 11.34
C PHE A 19 -6.90 -4.74 12.25
N LEU A 20 -6.63 -4.01 13.34
CA LEU A 20 -5.60 -4.37 14.33
C LEU A 20 -5.88 -5.68 15.07
N ARG A 21 -7.12 -6.18 15.01
CA ARG A 21 -7.53 -7.48 15.58
C ARG A 21 -7.68 -8.56 14.52
N ASN A 22 -7.12 -8.34 13.32
CA ASN A 22 -7.20 -9.26 12.18
C ASN A 22 -8.64 -9.56 11.75
N ILE A 23 -9.55 -8.60 11.94
CA ILE A 23 -10.92 -8.65 11.43
C ILE A 23 -10.95 -7.74 10.20
N ASP A 24 -10.56 -8.29 9.05
CA ASP A 24 -10.62 -7.61 7.76
C ASP A 24 -11.96 -7.88 7.04
N MET A 25 -12.32 -6.98 6.13
CA MET A 25 -13.52 -7.12 5.28
C MET A 25 -13.20 -6.85 3.81
N GLU A 26 -11.93 -6.62 3.48
CA GLU A 26 -11.52 -6.09 2.18
C GLU A 26 -11.22 -7.21 1.16
N GLN A 27 -11.11 -8.47 1.59
CA GLN A 27 -10.71 -9.59 0.72
C GLN A 27 -11.72 -9.91 -0.40
N ASN A 28 -12.99 -9.54 -0.20
CA ASN A 28 -14.05 -9.75 -1.20
C ASN A 28 -14.32 -8.50 -2.06
N SER A 29 -13.46 -7.47 -1.98
CA SER A 29 -13.64 -6.23 -2.72
C SER A 29 -12.96 -6.28 -4.08
N ASP A 30 -13.74 -6.21 -5.16
CA ASP A 30 -13.21 -6.14 -6.54
C ASP A 30 -12.28 -4.94 -6.74
N THR A 31 -12.58 -3.81 -6.09
CA THR A 31 -11.74 -2.61 -6.13
C THR A 31 -10.36 -2.86 -5.52
N VAL A 32 -10.31 -3.62 -4.42
CA VAL A 32 -9.04 -3.98 -3.75
C VAL A 32 -8.28 -4.98 -4.60
N ALA A 33 -8.97 -5.98 -5.16
CA ALA A 33 -8.37 -6.94 -6.07
C ALA A 33 -7.77 -6.26 -7.32
N LEU A 34 -8.48 -5.29 -7.91
CA LEU A 34 -7.99 -4.50 -9.03
C LEU A 34 -6.79 -3.64 -8.64
N GLY A 35 -6.82 -2.99 -7.48
CA GLY A 35 -5.69 -2.19 -6.98
C GLY A 35 -4.42 -3.03 -6.81
N LYS A 36 -4.57 -4.24 -6.26
CA LYS A 36 -3.47 -5.21 -6.12
C LYS A 36 -2.92 -5.63 -7.49
N PHE A 37 -3.79 -6.00 -8.43
CA PHE A 37 -3.37 -6.35 -9.79
C PHE A 37 -2.60 -5.21 -10.49
N ILE A 38 -3.06 -3.96 -10.35
CA ILE A 38 -2.37 -2.81 -10.92
C ILE A 38 -0.98 -2.63 -10.30
N SER A 39 -0.86 -2.72 -8.98
CA SER A 39 0.43 -2.65 -8.30
C SER A 39 1.37 -3.74 -8.80
N GLU A 40 0.93 -5.00 -8.82
CA GLU A 40 1.74 -6.16 -9.26
C GLU A 40 2.18 -6.07 -10.74
N SER A 41 1.34 -5.52 -11.62
CA SER A 41 1.63 -5.38 -13.06
C SER A 41 2.35 -4.08 -13.44
N THR A 42 2.50 -3.14 -12.50
CA THR A 42 3.23 -1.88 -12.74
C THR A 42 4.71 -2.09 -12.38
N TYR A 43 5.60 -1.45 -13.13
CA TYR A 43 7.05 -1.52 -12.88
C TYR A 43 7.65 -2.95 -12.88
N GLU A 44 7.05 -3.92 -13.60
CA GLU A 44 7.53 -5.32 -13.68
C GLU A 44 9.03 -5.50 -14.03
N ARG A 45 9.64 -4.51 -14.69
CA ARG A 45 11.06 -4.54 -15.11
C ARG A 45 12.00 -3.85 -14.12
N GLU A 46 11.46 -3.17 -13.12
CA GLU A 46 12.19 -2.44 -12.10
C GLU A 46 12.12 -3.16 -10.76
N LYS A 47 12.93 -2.72 -9.79
CA LYS A 47 12.84 -3.22 -8.43
C LYS A 47 11.57 -2.66 -7.77
N HIS A 48 10.52 -3.46 -7.73
CA HIS A 48 9.22 -3.16 -7.12
C HIS A 48 9.17 -3.68 -5.66
N GLU A 49 8.37 -3.05 -4.80
CA GLU A 49 8.21 -3.41 -3.37
C GLU A 49 9.53 -3.39 -2.58
N ILE A 50 10.12 -2.21 -2.45
CA ILE A 50 11.36 -2.00 -1.69
C ILE A 50 11.04 -1.91 -0.20
N HIS A 51 11.38 -2.96 0.54
CA HIS A 51 11.27 -3.00 2.00
C HIS A 51 12.36 -2.14 2.66
N ILE A 52 11.92 -1.24 3.54
CA ILE A 52 12.74 -0.43 4.43
C ILE A 52 12.23 -0.71 5.83
N SER A 53 13.05 -1.39 6.63
CA SER A 53 12.71 -1.78 7.99
C SER A 53 13.78 -1.37 8.99
N ASP A 54 13.36 -1.03 10.19
CA ASP A 54 14.20 -0.96 11.38
C ASP A 54 13.68 -1.93 12.47
N ASP A 55 14.12 -1.77 13.72
CA ASP A 55 13.73 -2.65 14.82
C ASP A 55 12.24 -2.52 15.21
N GLU A 56 11.56 -1.43 14.83
CA GLU A 56 10.20 -1.11 15.27
C GLU A 56 9.18 -1.01 14.12
N ASP A 57 9.62 -0.58 12.94
CA ASP A 57 8.76 -0.26 11.82
C ASP A 57 9.21 -0.91 10.50
N GLU A 58 8.22 -1.19 9.65
CA GLU A 58 8.42 -1.67 8.28
C GLU A 58 7.60 -0.80 7.33
N ILE A 59 8.27 -0.27 6.31
CA ILE A 59 7.69 0.50 5.22
C ILE A 59 8.07 -0.18 3.91
N VAL A 60 7.14 -0.23 2.98
CA VAL A 60 7.37 -0.74 1.63
C VAL A 60 7.14 0.41 0.65
N LEU A 61 8.13 0.67 -0.20
CA LEU A 61 8.00 1.63 -1.31
C LEU A 61 7.69 0.88 -2.59
N ASP A 62 6.79 1.40 -3.42
CA ASP A 62 6.49 0.77 -4.71
C ASP A 62 7.71 0.82 -5.63
N PHE A 63 8.32 2.00 -5.82
CA PHE A 63 9.52 2.16 -6.63
C PHE A 63 10.39 3.35 -6.19
N TYR A 64 11.71 3.21 -6.34
CA TYR A 64 12.69 4.27 -6.07
C TYR A 64 13.65 4.41 -7.26
N ASP A 65 13.71 5.60 -7.85
CA ASP A 65 14.70 5.96 -8.87
C ASP A 65 15.94 6.56 -8.22
N ASP A 66 17.03 5.79 -8.16
CA ASP A 66 18.29 6.22 -7.55
C ASP A 66 18.99 7.36 -8.32
N LYS A 67 18.75 7.49 -9.63
CA LYS A 67 19.40 8.53 -10.45
C LYS A 67 18.85 9.90 -10.12
N THR A 68 17.53 9.99 -9.94
CA THR A 68 16.83 11.24 -9.63
C THR A 68 16.53 11.40 -8.14
N LYS A 69 16.75 10.34 -7.34
CA LYS A 69 16.39 10.25 -5.92
C LYS A 69 14.89 10.47 -5.68
N THR A 70 14.06 9.89 -6.55
CA THR A 70 12.60 10.07 -6.53
C THR A 70 11.89 8.81 -6.06
N ILE A 71 10.92 8.97 -5.15
CA ILE A 71 10.01 7.89 -4.72
C ILE A 71 8.75 7.97 -5.57
N HIS A 72 8.31 6.83 -6.08
CA HIS A 72 7.08 6.70 -6.85
C HIS A 72 6.10 5.80 -6.11
N GLU A 73 4.83 6.20 -6.10
CA GLU A 73 3.70 5.47 -5.53
C GLU A 73 2.69 5.22 -6.66
N VAL A 74 2.23 3.98 -6.81
CA VAL A 74 1.26 3.58 -7.81
C VAL A 74 -0.15 3.77 -7.24
N LYS A 75 -1.01 4.47 -7.97
CA LYS A 75 -2.43 4.62 -7.67
C LYS A 75 -3.28 4.33 -8.89
N LYS A 76 -4.40 3.63 -8.68
CA LYS A 76 -5.42 3.45 -9.71
C LYS A 76 -5.96 4.83 -10.11
N SER A 77 -5.99 5.11 -11.41
CA SER A 77 -6.51 6.38 -11.92
C SER A 77 -8.04 6.48 -11.73
N ASP A 78 -8.52 7.69 -11.49
CA ASP A 78 -9.96 7.99 -11.50
C ASP A 78 -10.54 8.10 -12.92
N LYS A 79 -9.68 8.18 -13.94
CA LYS A 79 -10.11 8.14 -15.33
C LYS A 79 -10.51 6.72 -15.72
N MET A 80 -11.68 6.61 -16.33
CA MET A 80 -12.18 5.39 -16.97
C MET A 80 -11.47 5.18 -18.30
#